data_AF-A0A1G9Y7G0-F1
#
_entry.id   AF-A0A1G9Y7G0-F1
#
_cell.length_a   1.000
_cell.length_b   1.000
_cell.length_c   1.000
_cell.angle_alpha   90.00
_cell.angle_beta   90.00
_cell.angle_gamma   90.00
#
_symmetry.space_group_name_H-M   'P 1'
#
loop_
_entity.id
_entity.type
_entity.pdbx_description
1 polymer ?
#
loop_
_entity_poly.entity_id
_entity_poly.type
_entity_poly.pdbx_seq_one_letter_code
_entity_poly.pdbx_strand_id
1 'polypeptide(L)'
;MTTSESQRRTALQKVLKRIVPPEQQALPSGHSTIETILEMTSSRRTARQGTTSLVLLGRKCAQLEDDPWPSDPMQSGRTPENCRWLSALAWHGLARTVRAGNRTASTFGTLGESQTTLEYWSTPVWRPDTAAVTLAVLDLLTTGNPAVARWYLETTSCGAVCQHHHPDGQATAEGTLQAPEWASMPELVHDLGAAPPAPRRARASARPPRAARTAPANRQPGVEFVASTDSVDRDFRCPCGWNERGEQHPRRHLEWSNGIPTPTAVAAHWPQDTAIAVVPTTAPAVWRQAAYRMAQLAQRDGGYDMVSFPYPGGRGQQDDANTRAVLYRCDNRIVGYLAVHDEPSAAQLNFADGHLDTTTAENIRPTVGLVFVPLHWRRRGIATALVRAAADHAACAPAELAWSLPFSNHGRALAQTVAAGSGRVWVA
;
A
#
# COMPACT_ATOMS: atom_id res chain seq x y z
N MET A 1 -15.94 8.44 25.76
CA MET A 1 -14.98 7.63 24.98
C MET A 1 -15.25 6.17 25.24
N THR A 2 -15.42 5.36 24.20
CA THR A 2 -15.51 3.90 24.37
C THR A 2 -14.16 3.35 24.83
N THR A 3 -14.14 2.21 25.52
CA THR A 3 -12.89 1.55 25.98
C THR A 3 -11.87 1.38 24.85
N SER A 4 -12.35 1.19 23.60
CA SER A 4 -11.51 1.09 22.41
C SER A 4 -10.76 2.40 22.05
N GLU A 5 -11.38 3.55 22.26
CA GLU A 5 -10.79 4.84 21.89
C GLU A 5 -9.66 5.26 22.84
N SER A 6 -9.86 5.03 24.14
CA SER A 6 -8.82 5.26 25.16
C SER A 6 -7.60 4.36 24.93
N GLN A 7 -7.83 3.09 24.60
CA GLN A 7 -6.76 2.15 24.23
C GLN A 7 -5.97 2.63 22.99
N ARG A 8 -6.67 3.11 21.96
CA ARG A 8 -6.02 3.66 20.75
C ARG A 8 -5.20 4.91 21.04
N ARG A 9 -5.75 5.86 21.81
CA ARG A 9 -5.01 7.07 22.22
C ARG A 9 -3.73 6.70 22.98
N THR A 10 -3.82 5.75 23.91
CA THR A 10 -2.68 5.25 24.69
C THR A 10 -1.62 4.60 23.82
N ALA A 11 -2.02 3.76 22.86
CA ALA A 11 -1.11 3.12 21.91
C ALA A 11 -0.37 4.15 21.04
N LEU A 12 -1.10 5.11 20.48
CA LEU A 12 -0.51 6.19 19.66
C LEU A 12 0.44 7.06 20.48
N GLN A 13 0.06 7.45 21.70
CA GLN A 13 0.93 8.22 22.60
C GLN A 13 2.25 7.48 22.87
N LYS A 14 2.21 6.15 23.08
CA LYS A 14 3.41 5.32 23.30
C LYS A 14 4.32 5.30 22.07
N VAL A 15 3.75 5.27 20.85
CA VAL A 15 4.51 5.37 19.60
C VAL A 15 5.14 6.76 19.47
N LEU A 16 4.35 7.82 19.65
CA LEU A 16 4.78 9.21 19.52
C LEU A 16 5.95 9.52 20.47
N LYS A 17 5.86 9.10 21.75
CA LYS A 17 6.95 9.25 22.74
C LYS A 17 8.28 8.61 22.32
N ARG A 18 8.25 7.63 21.41
CA ARG A 18 9.46 6.91 20.93
C ARG A 18 10.01 7.45 19.63
N ILE A 19 9.26 8.26 18.91
CA ILE A 19 9.63 8.73 17.57
C ILE A 19 9.85 10.24 17.53
N VAL A 20 9.17 10.99 18.40
CA VAL A 20 9.32 12.44 18.52
C VAL A 20 10.65 12.71 19.23
N PRO A 21 11.63 13.33 18.55
CA PRO A 21 12.89 13.72 19.18
C PRO A 21 12.65 14.66 20.37
N PRO A 22 13.51 14.65 21.41
CA PRO A 22 13.38 15.54 22.56
C PRO A 22 13.18 17.02 22.19
N GLU A 23 13.93 17.51 21.20
CA GLU A 23 13.87 18.87 20.69
C GLU A 23 12.54 19.22 19.97
N GLN A 24 11.72 18.22 19.64
CA GLN A 24 10.41 18.39 19.02
C GLN A 24 9.26 18.06 19.98
N GLN A 25 9.53 17.81 21.28
CA GLN A 25 8.46 17.46 22.23
C GLN A 25 7.52 18.64 22.53
N ALA A 26 7.99 19.87 22.35
CA ALA A 26 7.20 21.08 22.48
C ALA A 26 7.18 21.87 21.17
N LEU A 27 6.00 22.37 20.80
CA LEU A 27 5.81 23.36 19.74
C LEU A 27 6.39 24.71 20.17
N PRO A 28 6.66 25.64 19.23
CA PRO A 28 7.10 27.00 19.56
C PRO A 28 6.16 27.74 20.53
N SER A 29 4.87 27.37 20.56
CA SER A 29 3.86 27.90 21.48
C SER A 29 3.95 27.32 22.90
N GLY A 30 4.89 26.40 23.18
CA GLY A 30 5.03 25.68 24.45
C GLY A 30 4.12 24.47 24.62
N HIS A 31 3.19 24.23 23.70
CA HIS A 31 2.28 23.07 23.75
C HIS A 31 3.02 21.77 23.41
N SER A 32 2.59 20.65 24.00
CA SER A 32 3.15 19.32 23.72
C SER A 32 2.80 18.87 22.30
N THR A 33 3.82 18.64 21.46
CA THR A 33 3.66 18.09 20.11
C THR A 33 2.87 16.78 20.11
N ILE A 34 3.12 15.93 21.11
CA ILE A 34 2.44 14.64 21.21
C ILE A 34 0.95 14.81 21.48
N GLU A 35 0.60 15.67 22.45
CA GLU A 35 -0.82 15.90 22.77
C GLU A 35 -1.54 16.59 21.61
N THR A 36 -0.89 17.54 20.92
CA THR A 36 -1.43 18.17 19.72
C THR A 36 -1.70 17.15 18.60
N ILE A 37 -0.76 16.25 18.29
CA ILE A 37 -1.00 15.18 17.30
C ILE A 37 -2.19 14.30 17.71
N LEU A 38 -2.28 13.92 18.99
CA LEU A 38 -3.38 13.08 19.50
C LEU A 38 -4.73 13.78 19.35
N GLU A 39 -4.82 15.06 19.71
CA GLU A 39 -6.03 15.87 19.58
C GLU A 39 -6.46 16.04 18.13
N MET A 40 -5.52 16.36 17.23
CA MET A 40 -5.82 16.53 15.81
C MET A 40 -6.25 15.21 15.16
N THR A 41 -5.63 14.10 15.55
CA THR A 41 -6.02 12.76 15.08
C THR A 41 -7.45 12.42 15.52
N SER A 42 -7.80 12.72 16.78
CA SER A 42 -9.16 12.53 17.30
C SER A 42 -10.16 13.44 16.58
N SER A 43 -9.87 14.74 16.45
CA SER A 43 -10.72 15.73 15.78
C SER A 43 -10.97 15.38 14.32
N ARG A 44 -9.94 14.90 13.63
CA ARG A 44 -10.05 14.46 12.23
C ARG A 44 -10.97 13.25 12.08
N ARG A 45 -10.85 12.27 12.97
CA ARG A 45 -11.70 11.07 12.95
C ARG A 45 -13.17 11.43 13.13
N THR A 46 -13.48 12.34 14.05
CA THR A 46 -14.86 12.76 14.33
C THR A 46 -15.43 13.64 13.22
N ALA A 47 -14.62 14.53 12.64
CA ALA A 47 -15.09 15.51 11.67
C ALA A 47 -15.19 14.99 10.22
N ARG A 48 -14.29 14.09 9.80
CA ARG A 48 -14.07 13.83 8.35
C ARG A 48 -13.95 12.37 7.93
N GLN A 49 -14.18 11.42 8.85
CA GLN A 49 -14.13 9.96 8.59
C GLN A 49 -12.80 9.41 8.01
N GLY A 50 -11.78 10.24 7.78
CA GLY A 50 -10.47 9.80 7.30
C GLY A 50 -9.59 9.29 8.42
N THR A 51 -8.68 8.36 8.11
CA THR A 51 -7.60 7.98 9.02
C THR A 51 -6.23 8.31 8.44
N THR A 52 -5.31 8.70 9.32
CA THR A 52 -3.89 8.82 8.98
C THR A 52 -3.20 7.67 9.69
N SER A 53 -2.42 6.89 8.95
CA SER A 53 -1.67 5.76 9.48
C SER A 53 -0.18 6.09 9.47
N LEU A 54 0.52 5.63 10.49
CA LEU A 54 1.96 5.78 10.61
C LEU A 54 2.56 4.41 10.90
N VAL A 55 3.37 3.91 9.97
CA VAL A 55 3.96 2.57 10.04
C VAL A 55 5.48 2.68 10.13
N LEU A 56 6.11 2.12 11.16
CA LEU A 56 7.57 2.16 11.27
C LEU A 56 8.23 1.23 10.26
N LEU A 57 9.07 1.79 9.37
CA LEU A 57 9.86 1.06 8.38
C LEU A 57 11.28 0.84 8.93
N GLY A 58 11.40 -0.14 9.82
CA GLY A 58 12.66 -0.47 10.49
C GLY A 58 13.09 0.60 11.50
N ARG A 59 14.40 0.85 11.61
CA ARG A 59 14.94 1.76 12.66
C ARG A 59 14.97 3.23 12.25
N LYS A 60 15.10 3.52 10.96
CA LYS A 60 15.45 4.85 10.44
C LYS A 60 14.27 5.61 9.84
N CYS A 61 13.19 4.94 9.47
CA CYS A 61 12.10 5.55 8.73
C CYS A 61 10.73 5.13 9.24
N ALA A 62 9.73 5.91 8.86
CA ALA A 62 8.33 5.57 8.97
C ALA A 62 7.66 5.81 7.61
N GLN A 63 6.56 5.13 7.34
CA GLN A 63 5.64 5.43 6.27
C GLN A 63 4.49 6.21 6.91
N LEU A 64 4.25 7.43 6.45
CA LEU A 64 3.04 8.15 6.79
C LEU A 64 2.08 7.99 5.63
N GLU A 65 0.91 7.45 5.90
CA GLU A 65 -0.15 7.23 4.93
C GLU A 65 -1.42 7.93 5.39
N ASP A 66 -2.25 8.29 4.42
CA ASP A 66 -3.51 8.95 4.66
C ASP A 66 -4.59 8.24 3.84
N ASP A 67 -5.63 7.72 4.50
CA ASP A 67 -6.65 6.87 3.89
C ASP A 67 -7.29 7.48 2.65
N PRO A 68 -7.82 6.66 1.73
CA PRO A 68 -8.60 7.15 0.60
C PRO A 68 -9.86 7.89 1.05
N TRP A 69 -10.13 9.01 0.38
CA TRP A 69 -11.10 10.01 0.79
C TRP A 69 -12.46 9.76 0.12
N PRO A 70 -13.58 10.13 0.75
CA PRO A 70 -14.84 10.26 0.03
C PRO A 70 -14.65 11.23 -1.15
N SER A 71 -15.31 10.95 -2.26
CA SER A 71 -15.17 11.66 -3.55
C SER A 71 -15.59 13.14 -3.54
N ASP A 72 -15.94 13.70 -2.39
CA ASP A 72 -16.32 15.11 -2.23
C ASP A 72 -15.12 15.94 -1.72
N PRO A 73 -14.51 16.77 -2.59
CA PRO A 73 -13.37 17.62 -2.22
C PRO A 73 -13.72 18.64 -1.13
N MET A 74 -14.98 19.13 -1.06
CA MET A 74 -15.36 20.18 -0.11
C MET A 74 -15.40 19.69 1.34
N GLN A 75 -15.78 18.43 1.57
CA GLN A 75 -15.79 17.85 2.92
C GLN A 75 -14.38 17.47 3.42
N SER A 76 -13.43 17.30 2.50
CA SER A 76 -12.07 16.88 2.81
C SER A 76 -11.15 18.02 3.29
N GLY A 77 -11.56 19.28 3.08
CA GLY A 77 -10.71 20.47 3.26
C GLY A 77 -9.48 20.48 2.36
N ARG A 78 -9.52 19.77 1.22
CA ARG A 78 -8.45 19.75 0.22
C ARG A 78 -8.74 20.78 -0.85
N THR A 79 -8.23 21.98 -0.63
CA THR A 79 -8.07 22.97 -1.69
C THR A 79 -6.93 22.52 -2.63
N PRO A 80 -6.89 22.94 -3.90
CA PRO A 80 -5.73 22.74 -4.76
C PRO A 80 -4.41 23.18 -4.12
N GLU A 81 -4.47 24.21 -3.27
CA GLU A 81 -3.33 24.68 -2.48
C GLU A 81 -2.87 23.63 -1.44
N ASN A 82 -3.78 23.02 -0.68
CA ASN A 82 -3.44 21.98 0.28
C ASN A 82 -2.81 20.76 -0.40
N CYS A 83 -3.32 20.37 -1.58
CA CYS A 83 -2.71 19.32 -2.39
C CYS A 83 -1.25 19.63 -2.79
N ARG A 84 -0.95 20.89 -3.14
CA ARG A 84 0.42 21.34 -3.44
C ARG A 84 1.32 21.25 -2.21
N TRP A 85 0.85 21.67 -1.04
CA TRP A 85 1.59 21.57 0.21
C TRP A 85 1.87 20.11 0.62
N LEU A 86 0.87 19.21 0.54
CA LEU A 86 1.06 17.78 0.81
C LEU A 86 2.10 17.16 -0.13
N SER A 87 2.09 17.54 -1.41
CA SER A 87 3.08 17.09 -2.37
C SER A 87 4.49 17.57 -2.00
N ALA A 88 4.63 18.85 -1.66
CA ALA A 88 5.90 19.42 -1.20
C ALA A 88 6.44 18.71 0.05
N LEU A 89 5.57 18.45 1.04
CA LEU A 89 5.91 17.71 2.25
C LEU A 89 6.42 16.29 1.94
N ALA A 90 5.76 15.58 1.03
CA ALA A 90 6.20 14.24 0.62
C ALA A 90 7.57 14.27 -0.04
N TRP A 91 7.78 15.15 -1.02
CA TRP A 91 9.07 15.28 -1.71
C TRP A 91 10.20 15.67 -0.77
N HIS A 92 9.94 16.58 0.17
CA HIS A 92 10.94 17.01 1.15
C HIS A 92 11.28 15.92 2.16
N GLY A 93 10.25 15.24 2.70
CA GLY A 93 10.43 14.11 3.61
C GLY A 93 11.16 12.94 2.94
N LEU A 94 10.88 12.70 1.66
CA LEU A 94 11.62 11.74 0.86
C LEU A 94 13.10 12.16 0.71
N ALA A 95 13.37 13.39 0.27
CA ALA A 95 14.74 13.86 0.05
C ALA A 95 15.60 13.73 1.32
N ARG A 96 15.01 14.02 2.49
CA ARG A 96 15.67 13.83 3.79
C ARG A 96 15.85 12.35 4.15
N THR A 97 14.88 11.50 3.81
CA THR A 97 14.99 10.04 3.96
C THR A 97 16.15 9.46 3.13
N VAL A 98 16.27 9.86 1.87
CA VAL A 98 17.36 9.46 0.97
C VAL A 98 18.70 9.94 1.51
N ARG A 99 18.78 11.22 1.94
CA ARG A 99 19.98 11.80 2.55
C ARG A 99 20.46 11.03 3.78
N ALA A 100 19.53 10.53 4.60
CA ALA A 100 19.83 9.71 5.77
C ALA A 100 20.37 8.30 5.43
N GLY A 101 20.61 8.02 4.14
CA GLY A 101 21.15 6.77 3.62
C GLY A 101 20.10 5.68 3.50
N ASN A 102 18.80 6.01 3.54
CA ASN A 102 17.76 5.02 3.29
C ASN A 102 17.40 4.99 1.80
N ARG A 103 17.76 3.88 1.15
CA ARG A 103 17.48 3.62 -0.27
C ARG A 103 16.18 2.82 -0.49
N THR A 104 15.36 2.60 0.54
CA THR A 104 14.06 1.93 0.33
C THR A 104 13.27 2.71 -0.72
N ALA A 105 12.95 2.00 -1.81
CA ALA A 105 12.25 2.54 -2.97
C ALA A 105 11.00 3.28 -2.53
N SER A 106 10.98 4.56 -2.84
CA SER A 106 9.88 5.45 -2.52
C SER A 106 8.73 5.11 -3.43
N THR A 107 7.60 4.92 -2.80
CA THR A 107 6.35 4.54 -3.38
C THR A 107 5.55 5.83 -3.61
N PHE A 108 5.85 6.59 -4.66
CA PHE A 108 5.04 7.75 -5.09
C PHE A 108 3.96 7.28 -6.07
N GLY A 109 2.69 7.39 -5.66
CA GLY A 109 1.59 7.35 -6.61
C GLY A 109 1.35 8.76 -7.14
N THR A 110 1.95 9.12 -8.28
CA THR A 110 1.56 10.32 -9.02
C THR A 110 0.15 10.09 -9.59
N LEU A 111 -0.83 10.90 -9.20
CA LEU A 111 -2.11 11.03 -9.90
C LEU A 111 -1.92 11.98 -11.11
N GLY A 112 -2.72 11.74 -12.15
CA GLY A 112 -2.51 12.23 -13.52
C GLY A 112 -2.47 13.75 -13.70
N GLU A 113 -2.20 14.15 -14.94
CA GLU A 113 -1.93 15.53 -15.40
C GLU A 113 -2.97 16.60 -15.02
N SER A 114 -4.14 16.23 -14.48
CA SER A 114 -5.10 17.17 -13.89
C SER A 114 -4.73 17.51 -12.44
N GLN A 115 -4.21 18.72 -12.23
CA GLN A 115 -3.68 19.28 -10.97
C GLN A 115 -4.62 19.33 -9.73
N THR A 116 -5.74 18.62 -9.68
CA THR A 116 -6.84 18.94 -8.75
C THR A 116 -7.27 17.85 -7.77
N THR A 117 -6.79 16.61 -7.84
CA THR A 117 -7.20 15.58 -6.89
C THR A 117 -6.04 14.64 -6.49
N LEU A 118 -5.43 14.92 -5.33
CA LEU A 118 -4.80 13.86 -4.55
C LEU A 118 -5.93 13.08 -3.88
N GLU A 119 -6.11 11.81 -4.23
CA GLU A 119 -7.09 10.92 -3.58
C GLU A 119 -6.46 10.12 -2.43
N TYR A 120 -5.14 10.04 -2.37
CA TYR A 120 -4.37 9.31 -1.37
C TYR A 120 -2.99 9.94 -1.25
N TRP A 121 -2.41 9.94 -0.04
CA TRP A 121 -1.08 10.47 0.21
C TRP A 121 -0.30 9.47 1.05
N SER A 122 0.91 9.15 0.60
CA SER A 122 1.78 8.18 1.27
C SER A 122 3.22 8.52 0.99
N THR A 123 4.01 8.75 2.03
CA THR A 123 5.43 9.06 1.88
C THR A 123 6.26 8.35 2.95
N PRO A 124 7.42 7.79 2.58
CA PRO A 124 8.43 7.47 3.57
C PRO A 124 8.95 8.79 4.16
N VAL A 125 9.12 8.79 5.48
CA VAL A 125 9.64 9.90 6.26
C VAL A 125 10.81 9.41 7.09
N TRP A 126 11.84 10.23 7.19
CA TRP A 126 12.95 9.97 8.08
C TRP A 126 12.43 10.05 9.51
N ARG A 127 12.82 9.10 10.37
CA ARG A 127 12.18 8.94 11.69
C ARG A 127 12.18 10.23 12.54
N PRO A 128 13.28 11.00 12.63
CA PRO A 128 13.29 12.30 13.32
C PRO A 128 12.36 13.37 12.74
N ASP A 129 11.94 13.23 11.49
CA ASP A 129 11.01 14.16 10.85
C ASP A 129 9.55 13.73 11.03
N THR A 130 9.30 12.52 11.52
CA THR A 130 7.96 11.92 11.54
C THR A 130 6.95 12.80 12.28
N ALA A 131 7.33 13.36 13.44
CA ALA A 131 6.44 14.20 14.23
C ALA A 131 6.12 15.52 13.49
N ALA A 132 7.14 16.18 12.96
CA ALA A 132 7.00 17.41 12.19
C ALA A 132 6.11 17.21 10.94
N VAL A 133 6.34 16.16 10.16
CA VAL A 133 5.53 15.85 8.96
C VAL A 133 4.12 15.45 9.34
N THR A 134 3.93 14.65 10.39
CA THR A 134 2.59 14.26 10.86
C THR A 134 1.80 15.49 11.31
N LEU A 135 2.42 16.38 12.08
CA LEU A 135 1.81 17.66 12.46
C LEU A 135 1.45 18.51 11.24
N ALA A 136 2.38 18.68 10.29
CA ALA A 136 2.16 19.46 9.09
C ALA A 136 0.98 18.93 8.26
N VAL A 137 0.92 17.61 8.07
CA VAL A 137 -0.17 16.94 7.35
C VAL A 137 -1.48 17.09 8.10
N LEU A 138 -1.51 16.86 9.41
CA LEU A 138 -2.72 17.00 10.21
C LEU A 138 -3.21 18.45 10.26
N ASP A 139 -2.33 19.44 10.40
CA ASP A 139 -2.73 20.87 10.47
C ASP A 139 -3.36 21.30 9.16
N LEU A 140 -2.65 21.06 8.06
CA LEU A 140 -3.14 21.35 6.73
C LEU A 140 -4.49 20.66 6.44
N LEU A 141 -4.66 19.41 6.88
CA LEU A 141 -5.89 18.67 6.62
C LEU A 141 -7.02 19.02 7.58
N THR A 142 -6.75 19.50 8.80
CA THR A 142 -7.81 19.86 9.75
C THR A 142 -8.20 21.33 9.65
N THR A 143 -7.23 22.24 9.55
CA THR A 143 -7.39 23.69 9.61
C THR A 143 -7.22 24.37 8.25
N GLY A 144 -6.56 23.71 7.29
CA GLY A 144 -6.14 24.35 6.04
C GLY A 144 -4.96 25.30 6.19
N ASN A 145 -4.33 25.37 7.37
CA ASN A 145 -3.22 26.28 7.63
C ASN A 145 -1.89 25.66 7.14
N PRO A 146 -1.16 26.32 6.22
CA PRO A 146 0.13 25.83 5.75
C PRO A 146 1.31 26.20 6.66
N ALA A 147 1.11 26.89 7.79
CA ALA A 147 2.21 27.41 8.62
C ALA A 147 3.18 26.31 9.10
N VAL A 148 2.66 25.19 9.61
CA VAL A 148 3.49 24.06 10.06
C VAL A 148 4.18 23.39 8.86
N ALA A 149 3.48 23.27 7.73
CA ALA A 149 4.04 22.73 6.51
C ALA A 149 5.20 23.58 5.98
N ARG A 150 5.03 24.91 5.95
CA ARG A 150 6.05 25.88 5.55
C ARG A 150 7.26 25.80 6.46
N TRP A 151 7.07 25.81 7.77
CA TRP A 151 8.16 25.66 8.74
C TRP A 151 8.98 24.37 8.51
N TYR A 152 8.31 23.24 8.26
CA TYR A 152 9.01 22.00 7.97
C TYR A 152 9.79 22.07 6.65
N LEU A 153 9.21 22.71 5.62
CA LEU A 153 9.84 22.85 4.32
C LEU A 153 11.05 23.80 4.34
N GLU A 154 11.09 24.79 5.23
CA GLU A 154 12.26 25.65 5.45
C GLU A 154 13.47 24.91 6.06
N THR A 155 13.27 23.70 6.59
CA THR A 155 14.38 22.90 7.11
C THR A 155 15.27 22.40 5.97
N THR A 156 16.59 22.38 6.18
CA THR A 156 17.54 22.02 5.11
C THR A 156 17.30 20.57 4.63
N SER A 157 17.06 20.38 3.32
CA SER A 157 17.02 19.05 2.68
C SER A 157 18.32 18.76 1.92
N CYS A 158 18.46 17.55 1.36
CA CYS A 158 19.47 17.33 0.32
C CYS A 158 18.95 17.99 -0.96
N GLY A 159 19.52 19.16 -1.31
CA GLY A 159 19.02 20.01 -2.39
C GLY A 159 18.70 19.23 -3.67
N ALA A 160 19.63 18.41 -4.16
CA ALA A 160 19.49 17.73 -5.44
C ALA A 160 18.25 16.81 -5.61
N VAL A 161 17.60 16.36 -4.52
CA VAL A 161 16.46 15.42 -4.59
C VAL A 161 15.12 16.08 -4.25
N CYS A 162 15.14 17.25 -3.61
CA CYS A 162 13.92 17.91 -3.16
C CYS A 162 13.33 18.80 -4.27
N GLN A 163 12.29 18.33 -4.96
CA GLN A 163 11.59 19.10 -6.00
C GLN A 163 11.04 20.45 -5.48
N HIS A 164 10.77 20.58 -4.18
CA HIS A 164 10.34 21.85 -3.61
C HIS A 164 11.44 22.93 -3.66
N HIS A 165 12.71 22.54 -3.41
CA HIS A 165 13.85 23.46 -3.44
C HIS A 165 14.50 23.54 -4.83
N HIS A 166 14.34 22.50 -5.64
CA HIS A 166 14.92 22.38 -6.98
C HIS A 166 13.86 21.84 -7.95
N PRO A 167 12.91 22.68 -8.40
CA PRO A 167 11.83 22.24 -9.29
C PRO A 167 12.35 21.68 -10.63
N ASP A 168 13.54 22.11 -11.05
CA ASP A 168 14.22 21.62 -12.28
C ASP A 168 15.12 20.39 -12.03
N GLY A 169 15.24 19.93 -10.77
CA GLY A 169 16.06 18.79 -10.40
C GLY A 169 15.44 17.47 -10.87
N GLN A 170 16.06 16.80 -11.85
CA GLN A 170 15.64 15.47 -12.29
C GLN A 170 16.06 14.42 -11.24
N ALA A 171 15.13 14.02 -10.39
CA ALA A 171 15.28 12.79 -9.61
C ALA A 171 15.21 11.60 -10.58
N THR A 172 16.36 11.01 -10.92
CA THR A 172 16.38 9.80 -11.74
C THR A 172 15.73 8.65 -10.97
N ALA A 173 14.96 7.81 -11.67
CA ALA A 173 14.18 6.70 -11.09
C ALA A 173 15.04 5.64 -10.34
N GLU A 174 16.38 5.74 -10.42
CA GLU A 174 17.32 4.79 -9.82
C GLU A 174 17.93 5.26 -8.49
N GLY A 175 17.69 6.51 -8.05
CA GLY A 175 18.28 7.02 -6.80
C GLY A 175 19.82 7.08 -6.82
N THR A 176 20.44 6.97 -7.99
CA THR A 176 21.87 7.20 -8.17
C THR A 176 22.07 8.68 -8.48
N LEU A 177 22.60 9.44 -7.52
CA LEU A 177 23.12 10.78 -7.75
C LEU A 177 24.24 10.67 -8.80
N GLN A 178 24.07 11.22 -10.00
CA GLN A 178 25.24 11.62 -10.78
C GLN A 178 25.90 12.76 -10.02
N ALA A 179 27.18 12.60 -9.66
CA ALA A 179 27.94 13.68 -9.07
C ALA A 179 27.98 14.85 -10.07
N PRO A 180 27.84 16.10 -9.62
CA PRO A 180 27.98 17.25 -10.50
C PRO A 180 29.39 17.26 -11.11
N GLU A 181 29.47 17.72 -12.37
CA GLU A 181 30.64 17.60 -13.26
C GLU A 181 31.96 18.13 -12.66
N TRP A 182 31.89 19.05 -11.68
CA TRP A 182 33.02 19.59 -10.95
C TRP A 182 33.68 18.62 -9.95
N ALA A 183 33.04 17.49 -9.61
CA ALA A 183 33.62 16.45 -8.77
C ALA A 183 34.67 15.57 -9.51
N SER A 184 34.96 15.88 -10.77
CA SER A 184 35.85 15.11 -11.64
C SER A 184 37.29 15.66 -11.71
N MET A 185 37.69 16.57 -10.82
CA MET A 185 39.07 17.04 -10.76
C MET A 185 39.91 16.14 -9.85
N PRO A 186 40.94 15.45 -10.36
CA PRO A 186 41.80 14.59 -9.54
C PRO A 186 43.01 15.39 -9.07
N GLU A 187 43.18 15.56 -7.75
CA GLU A 187 44.52 15.59 -7.17
C GLU A 187 44.52 15.32 -5.66
N LEU A 188 45.55 14.57 -5.25
CA LEU A 188 46.07 14.32 -3.90
C LEU A 188 45.45 13.20 -3.04
N VAL A 189 46.18 12.07 -3.15
CA VAL A 189 46.30 10.88 -2.31
C VAL A 189 46.71 11.21 -0.86
N HIS A 190 46.19 10.46 0.13
CA HIS A 190 47.03 9.76 1.12
C HIS A 190 46.30 8.66 1.92
N ASP A 191 47.02 7.55 2.05
CA ASP A 191 46.88 6.35 2.88
C ASP A 191 46.14 6.48 4.21
N LEU A 192 45.27 5.50 4.49
CA LEU A 192 45.12 4.94 5.84
C LEU A 192 44.90 3.42 5.78
N GLY A 193 45.72 2.73 6.57
CA GLY A 193 45.98 1.29 6.54
C GLY A 193 44.83 0.37 6.97
N ALA A 194 44.95 -0.88 6.52
CA ALA A 194 44.08 -1.98 6.85
C ALA A 194 44.19 -2.40 8.33
N ALA A 195 43.04 -2.62 8.97
CA ALA A 195 42.94 -3.22 10.30
C ALA A 195 42.82 -4.75 10.22
N PRO A 196 43.48 -5.52 11.11
CA PRO A 196 43.46 -6.99 11.09
C PRO A 196 42.15 -7.58 11.67
N PRO A 197 41.81 -8.83 11.33
CA PRO A 197 40.57 -9.46 11.74
C PRO A 197 40.58 -9.91 13.21
N ALA A 198 39.46 -9.69 13.90
CA ALA A 198 39.25 -10.14 15.27
C ALA A 198 38.87 -11.64 15.36
N PRO A 199 39.22 -12.34 16.45
CA PRO A 199 39.06 -13.79 16.57
C PRO A 199 37.62 -14.24 16.89
N ARG A 200 37.24 -15.37 16.30
CA ARG A 200 36.00 -16.14 16.55
C ARG A 200 35.96 -16.67 17.99
N ARG A 201 34.88 -16.40 18.72
CA ARG A 201 34.50 -17.16 19.94
C ARG A 201 33.25 -18.00 19.69
N ALA A 202 33.41 -19.30 19.87
CA ALA A 202 32.32 -20.27 19.99
C ALA A 202 31.56 -20.05 21.31
N ARG A 203 30.23 -20.19 21.29
CA ARG A 203 29.43 -20.37 22.50
C ARG A 203 28.38 -21.46 22.32
N ALA A 204 28.39 -22.33 23.32
CA ALA A 204 27.62 -23.55 23.46
C ALA A 204 26.12 -23.31 23.69
N SER A 205 25.35 -24.32 23.29
CA SER A 205 23.91 -24.46 23.46
C SER A 205 23.54 -24.85 24.89
N ALA A 206 22.48 -24.25 25.43
CA ALA A 206 21.66 -24.85 26.47
C ALA A 206 20.21 -24.33 26.32
N ARG A 207 19.26 -25.25 26.27
CA ARG A 207 17.83 -25.01 26.00
C ARG A 207 17.02 -25.37 27.25
N PRO A 208 16.18 -24.48 27.80
CA PRO A 208 15.23 -24.87 28.85
C PRO A 208 13.86 -25.28 28.27
N PRO A 209 13.04 -26.02 29.05
CA PRO A 209 11.85 -26.72 28.57
C PRO A 209 10.63 -25.81 28.34
N ARG A 210 9.72 -26.33 27.51
CA ARG A 210 8.57 -25.67 26.90
C ARG A 210 7.34 -25.81 27.82
N ALA A 211 6.83 -24.71 28.36
CA ALA A 211 5.53 -24.66 29.04
C ALA A 211 4.40 -24.55 28.00
N ALA A 212 3.30 -25.27 28.26
CA ALA A 212 2.10 -25.33 27.44
C ALA A 212 1.36 -23.98 27.40
N ARG A 213 0.92 -23.55 26.20
CA ARG A 213 0.04 -22.40 26.01
C ARG A 213 -1.38 -22.88 25.74
N THR A 214 -2.28 -22.44 26.60
CA THR A 214 -3.74 -22.46 26.47
C THR A 214 -4.21 -21.62 25.27
N ALA A 215 -5.33 -22.06 24.69
CA ALA A 215 -5.99 -21.44 23.54
C ALA A 215 -6.64 -20.09 23.90
N PRO A 216 -6.63 -19.07 23.01
CA PRO A 216 -7.45 -17.88 23.20
C PRO A 216 -8.79 -18.00 22.48
N ALA A 217 -9.82 -17.57 23.20
CA ALA A 217 -11.20 -17.43 22.77
C ALA A 217 -11.41 -16.35 21.70
N ASN A 218 -12.51 -16.53 20.98
CA ASN A 218 -13.20 -15.65 20.03
C ASN A 218 -12.95 -14.14 20.21
N ARG A 219 -12.40 -13.48 19.18
CA ARG A 219 -12.31 -12.01 19.09
C ARG A 219 -13.15 -11.49 17.92
N GLN A 220 -14.03 -10.53 18.20
CA GLN A 220 -14.73 -9.71 17.21
C GLN A 220 -13.75 -8.74 16.50
N PRO A 221 -14.02 -8.32 15.26
CA PRO A 221 -13.10 -7.51 14.47
C PRO A 221 -13.02 -6.06 14.98
N GLY A 222 -11.82 -5.63 15.37
CA GLY A 222 -11.49 -4.25 15.70
C GLY A 222 -10.19 -3.84 15.00
N VAL A 223 -10.12 -2.60 14.52
CA VAL A 223 -8.92 -2.02 13.88
C VAL A 223 -7.74 -1.99 14.85
N GLU A 224 -6.63 -2.62 14.45
CA GLU A 224 -5.41 -2.82 15.23
C GLU A 224 -4.34 -1.77 14.86
N PHE A 225 -3.78 -1.08 15.87
CA PHE A 225 -2.56 -0.28 15.72
C PHE A 225 -1.40 -1.09 16.32
N VAL A 226 -0.55 -1.66 15.47
CA VAL A 226 0.59 -2.49 15.90
C VAL A 226 1.79 -1.58 16.20
N ALA A 227 2.00 -1.29 17.48
CA ALA A 227 3.21 -0.66 18.00
C ALA A 227 4.12 -1.73 18.64
N SER A 228 4.71 -2.62 17.84
CA SER A 228 5.68 -3.59 18.34
C SER A 228 7.03 -2.92 18.61
N THR A 229 7.58 -3.13 19.79
CA THR A 229 8.85 -2.54 20.25
C THR A 229 9.67 -3.42 21.16
N ASP A 230 9.19 -4.62 21.45
CA ASP A 230 9.95 -5.61 22.19
C ASP A 230 10.32 -6.72 21.23
N SER A 231 11.63 -6.92 21.07
CA SER A 231 12.33 -7.66 20.01
C SER A 231 12.55 -6.87 18.71
N VAL A 232 13.80 -6.83 18.26
CA VAL A 232 14.11 -6.66 16.83
C VAL A 232 13.61 -7.96 16.20
N ASP A 233 12.33 -7.94 15.89
CA ASP A 233 11.53 -9.11 15.59
C ASP A 233 12.13 -9.84 14.40
N ARG A 234 12.48 -11.11 14.60
CA ARG A 234 12.86 -12.01 13.49
C ARG A 234 11.67 -12.24 12.54
N ASP A 235 10.49 -11.78 12.92
CA ASP A 235 9.24 -11.93 12.17
C ASP A 235 8.80 -10.66 11.42
N PHE A 236 9.68 -9.66 11.18
CA PHE A 236 9.37 -8.58 10.24
C PHE A 236 9.17 -9.16 8.83
N ARG A 237 7.92 -9.48 8.49
CA ARG A 237 7.48 -9.82 7.15
C ARG A 237 7.28 -8.55 6.37
N CYS A 238 7.88 -8.48 5.20
CA CYS A 238 7.62 -7.38 4.29
C CYS A 238 6.13 -7.41 3.89
N PRO A 239 5.43 -6.26 3.77
CA PRO A 239 4.05 -6.20 3.28
C PRO A 239 3.83 -6.90 1.94
N CYS A 240 4.87 -7.04 1.10
CA CYS A 240 4.77 -7.81 -0.15
C CYS A 240 4.66 -9.34 0.03
N GLY A 241 4.59 -9.84 1.28
CA GLY A 241 4.49 -11.25 1.63
C GLY A 241 5.78 -12.05 1.49
N TRP A 242 6.89 -11.39 1.13
CA TRP A 242 8.19 -12.06 0.99
C TRP A 242 8.94 -12.12 2.32
N ASN A 243 9.27 -13.35 2.74
CA ASN A 243 9.94 -13.60 4.02
C ASN A 243 11.49 -13.61 3.91
N GLU A 244 12.01 -13.75 2.70
CA GLU A 244 13.45 -13.82 2.45
C GLU A 244 14.03 -12.41 2.21
N ARG A 245 15.08 -12.05 2.97
CA ARG A 245 15.85 -10.81 2.77
C ARG A 245 16.91 -10.93 1.67
N GLY A 246 16.72 -11.85 0.72
CA GLY A 246 17.66 -12.11 -0.36
C GLY A 246 17.66 -11.01 -1.43
N GLU A 247 18.61 -11.09 -2.36
CA GLU A 247 18.80 -10.13 -3.46
C GLU A 247 17.57 -9.96 -4.36
N GLN A 248 16.66 -10.94 -4.37
CA GLN A 248 15.41 -10.87 -5.13
C GLN A 248 14.34 -10.00 -4.47
N HIS A 249 14.44 -9.73 -3.15
CA HIS A 249 13.40 -9.04 -2.40
C HIS A 249 13.11 -7.63 -2.94
N PRO A 250 14.10 -6.75 -3.23
CA PRO A 250 13.82 -5.42 -3.79
C PRO A 250 13.04 -5.48 -5.11
N ARG A 251 13.40 -6.40 -6.01
CA ARG A 251 12.69 -6.60 -7.29
C ARG A 251 11.25 -7.03 -7.06
N ARG A 252 11.01 -7.99 -6.17
CA ARG A 252 9.67 -8.49 -5.85
C ARG A 252 8.82 -7.43 -5.15
N HIS A 253 9.43 -6.66 -4.27
CA HIS A 253 8.79 -5.52 -3.63
C HIS A 253 8.35 -4.48 -4.67
N LEU A 254 9.21 -4.19 -5.65
CA LEU A 254 8.89 -3.28 -6.74
C LEU A 254 7.75 -3.80 -7.63
N GLU A 255 7.73 -5.10 -7.94
CA GLU A 255 6.63 -5.74 -8.67
C GLU A 255 5.31 -5.67 -7.88
N TRP A 256 5.35 -5.93 -6.58
CA TRP A 256 4.18 -5.83 -5.70
C TRP A 256 3.63 -4.41 -5.59
N SER A 257 4.51 -3.40 -5.55
CA SER A 257 4.08 -2.00 -5.43
C SER A 257 3.65 -1.39 -6.76
N ASN A 258 4.33 -1.69 -7.86
CA ASN A 258 4.13 -1.04 -9.16
C ASN A 258 3.50 -1.93 -10.25
N GLY A 259 3.26 -3.21 -9.98
CA GLY A 259 2.86 -4.18 -10.99
C GLY A 259 4.05 -4.75 -11.75
N ILE A 260 3.80 -5.73 -12.62
CA ILE A 260 4.86 -6.39 -13.38
C ILE A 260 5.08 -5.70 -14.72
N PRO A 261 6.31 -5.71 -15.26
CA PRO A 261 6.54 -5.33 -16.65
C PRO A 261 5.71 -6.20 -17.59
N THR A 262 5.05 -5.57 -18.57
CA THR A 262 4.29 -6.25 -19.61
C THR A 262 5.27 -6.92 -20.55
N PRO A 263 5.24 -8.26 -20.72
CA PRO A 263 6.12 -8.95 -21.66
C PRO A 263 5.92 -8.42 -23.09
N THR A 264 6.98 -8.26 -23.87
CA THR A 264 6.89 -7.68 -25.23
C THR A 264 5.89 -8.41 -26.12
N ALA A 265 5.87 -9.75 -26.07
CA ALA A 265 4.91 -10.57 -26.82
C ALA A 265 3.45 -10.32 -26.41
N VAL A 266 3.21 -10.02 -25.12
CA VAL A 266 1.88 -9.66 -24.59
C VAL A 266 1.54 -8.22 -24.98
N ALA A 267 2.48 -7.29 -24.87
CA ALA A 267 2.30 -5.88 -25.21
C ALA A 267 1.93 -5.68 -26.69
N ALA A 268 2.53 -6.46 -27.60
CA ALA A 268 2.27 -6.41 -29.04
C ALA A 268 0.86 -6.86 -29.44
N HIS A 269 0.21 -7.68 -28.61
CA HIS A 269 -1.13 -8.22 -28.86
C HIS A 269 -2.15 -7.70 -27.85
N TRP A 270 -1.80 -6.69 -27.06
CA TRP A 270 -2.74 -6.07 -26.14
C TRP A 270 -3.83 -5.36 -26.97
N PRO A 271 -5.13 -5.49 -26.62
CA PRO A 271 -6.19 -4.79 -27.34
C PRO A 271 -5.89 -3.28 -27.44
N GLN A 272 -5.95 -2.71 -28.65
CA GLN A 272 -5.53 -1.31 -28.86
C GLN A 272 -6.48 -0.29 -28.21
N ASP A 273 -7.77 -0.61 -28.17
CA ASP A 273 -8.81 0.31 -27.72
C ASP A 273 -9.12 0.18 -26.22
N THR A 274 -8.43 -0.71 -25.50
CA THR A 274 -8.70 -0.93 -24.07
C THR A 274 -7.46 -1.26 -23.26
N ALA A 275 -7.43 -0.74 -22.04
CA ALA A 275 -6.44 -1.08 -21.04
C ALA A 275 -6.61 -2.50 -20.48
N ILE A 276 -7.68 -3.22 -20.82
CA ILE A 276 -8.06 -4.49 -20.19
C ILE A 276 -7.98 -5.66 -21.16
N ALA A 277 -7.46 -6.80 -20.69
CA ALA A 277 -7.46 -8.07 -21.42
C ALA A 277 -8.04 -9.19 -20.55
N VAL A 278 -8.83 -10.08 -21.15
CA VAL A 278 -9.31 -11.32 -20.51
C VAL A 278 -8.47 -12.50 -20.99
N VAL A 279 -7.93 -13.27 -20.06
CA VAL A 279 -6.98 -14.36 -20.30
C VAL A 279 -7.60 -15.67 -19.81
N PRO A 280 -8.19 -16.49 -20.70
CA PRO A 280 -8.65 -17.82 -20.34
C PRO A 280 -7.48 -18.78 -20.11
N THR A 281 -7.74 -19.92 -19.46
CA THR A 281 -6.78 -21.03 -19.25
C THR A 281 -6.29 -21.68 -20.55
N THR A 282 -6.99 -21.45 -21.66
CA THR A 282 -6.61 -21.89 -23.01
C THR A 282 -5.71 -20.89 -23.75
N ALA A 283 -5.44 -19.71 -23.19
CA ALA A 283 -4.66 -18.66 -23.84
C ALA A 283 -3.19 -19.08 -24.11
N PRO A 284 -2.48 -18.39 -25.04
CA PRO A 284 -1.07 -18.62 -25.28
C PRO A 284 -0.23 -18.54 -24.00
N ALA A 285 0.85 -19.34 -23.93
CA ALA A 285 1.65 -19.50 -22.72
C ALA A 285 2.16 -18.16 -22.13
N VAL A 286 2.53 -17.20 -22.98
CA VAL A 286 3.01 -15.87 -22.53
C VAL A 286 1.95 -15.07 -21.79
N TRP A 287 0.67 -15.17 -22.20
CA TRP A 287 -0.45 -14.52 -21.52
C TRP A 287 -0.76 -15.20 -20.19
N ARG A 288 -0.82 -16.53 -20.18
CA ARG A 288 -1.00 -17.32 -18.94
C ARG A 288 0.12 -17.07 -17.94
N GLN A 289 1.36 -16.93 -18.40
CA GLN A 289 2.50 -16.61 -17.55
C GLN A 289 2.39 -15.20 -16.94
N ALA A 290 1.91 -14.21 -17.68
CA ALA A 290 1.65 -12.88 -17.16
C ALA A 290 0.55 -12.89 -16.08
N ALA A 291 -0.57 -13.57 -16.36
CA ALA A 291 -1.67 -13.75 -15.41
C ALA A 291 -1.20 -14.47 -14.13
N TYR A 292 -0.49 -15.59 -14.27
CA TYR A 292 0.07 -16.35 -13.16
C TYR A 292 1.03 -15.54 -12.30
N ARG A 293 1.89 -14.70 -12.91
CA ARG A 293 2.79 -13.80 -12.15
C ARG A 293 2.02 -12.79 -11.31
N MET A 294 0.95 -12.19 -11.85
CA MET A 294 0.08 -11.30 -11.08
C MET A 294 -0.66 -12.04 -9.97
N ALA A 295 -1.16 -13.24 -10.25
CA ALA A 295 -1.81 -14.11 -9.28
C ALA A 295 -0.86 -14.46 -8.11
N GLN A 296 0.43 -14.69 -8.38
CA GLN A 296 1.44 -14.90 -7.33
C GLN A 296 1.70 -13.65 -6.48
N LEU A 297 1.66 -12.44 -7.06
CA LEU A 297 1.78 -11.22 -6.26
C LEU A 297 0.59 -11.06 -5.31
N ALA A 298 -0.61 -11.33 -5.83
CA ALA A 298 -1.83 -11.28 -5.05
C ALA A 298 -1.88 -12.34 -3.95
N GLN A 299 -1.48 -13.57 -4.26
CA GLN A 299 -1.35 -14.66 -3.30
C GLN A 299 -0.48 -14.24 -2.11
N ARG A 300 0.69 -13.67 -2.39
CA ARG A 300 1.65 -13.25 -1.36
C ARG A 300 1.16 -12.06 -0.55
N ASP A 301 0.55 -11.06 -1.19
CA ASP A 301 -0.05 -9.89 -0.51
C ASP A 301 -1.15 -10.31 0.47
N GLY A 302 -2.03 -11.23 0.04
CA GLY A 302 -3.13 -11.72 0.87
C GLY A 302 -2.76 -12.86 1.83
N GLY A 303 -1.57 -13.45 1.68
CA GLY A 303 -1.14 -14.61 2.47
C GLY A 303 -1.91 -15.90 2.15
N TYR A 304 -2.43 -16.04 0.93
CA TYR A 304 -3.16 -17.22 0.49
C TYR A 304 -2.22 -18.42 0.26
N ASP A 305 -2.73 -19.62 0.50
CA ASP A 305 -1.99 -20.88 0.33
C ASP A 305 -1.89 -21.32 -1.14
N MET A 306 -2.85 -20.91 -1.99
CA MET A 306 -2.90 -21.25 -3.41
C MET A 306 -2.91 -20.02 -4.33
N VAL A 307 -2.42 -20.20 -5.56
CA VAL A 307 -2.47 -19.19 -6.62
C VAL A 307 -3.84 -19.27 -7.29
N SER A 308 -4.52 -18.14 -7.47
CA SER A 308 -5.89 -18.08 -8.03
C SER A 308 -5.98 -18.24 -9.55
N PHE A 309 -4.85 -18.50 -10.23
CA PHE A 309 -4.79 -18.83 -11.65
C PHE A 309 -3.82 -20.00 -11.84
N PRO A 310 -4.15 -21.00 -12.68
CA PRO A 310 -3.35 -22.21 -12.78
C PRO A 310 -1.96 -21.95 -13.35
N TYR A 311 -1.02 -22.84 -13.01
CA TYR A 311 0.35 -22.77 -13.48
C TYR A 311 0.39 -22.84 -15.02
N PRO A 312 1.17 -21.97 -15.70
CA PRO A 312 1.15 -21.84 -17.16
C PRO A 312 1.87 -22.97 -17.91
N GLY A 313 2.15 -24.11 -17.27
CA GLY A 313 2.80 -25.26 -17.86
C GLY A 313 1.95 -25.89 -18.97
N GLY A 314 2.63 -26.54 -19.94
CA GLY A 314 1.96 -27.30 -21.00
C GLY A 314 1.12 -26.47 -21.96
N ARG A 315 0.27 -27.16 -22.73
CA ARG A 315 -0.75 -26.53 -23.59
C ARG A 315 -1.86 -25.96 -22.71
N GLY A 316 -2.46 -24.84 -23.13
CA GLY A 316 -3.66 -24.34 -22.47
C GLY A 316 -4.76 -25.38 -22.52
N GLN A 317 -5.46 -25.57 -21.41
CA GLN A 317 -6.56 -26.53 -21.27
C GLN A 317 -7.74 -25.79 -20.66
N GLN A 318 -8.93 -26.10 -21.18
CA GLN A 318 -10.16 -25.64 -20.56
C GLN A 318 -10.34 -26.39 -19.24
N ASP A 319 -10.75 -25.67 -18.20
CA ASP A 319 -11.14 -26.24 -16.93
C ASP A 319 -12.67 -26.18 -16.75
N ASP A 320 -13.19 -27.05 -15.90
CA ASP A 320 -14.64 -27.17 -15.67
C ASP A 320 -15.23 -25.91 -15.04
N ALA A 321 -14.41 -25.17 -14.30
CA ALA A 321 -14.78 -23.91 -13.66
C ALA A 321 -14.62 -22.69 -14.59
N ASN A 322 -14.25 -22.87 -15.87
CA ASN A 322 -14.08 -21.78 -16.83
C ASN A 322 -13.26 -20.59 -16.26
N THR A 323 -12.09 -20.89 -15.69
CA THR A 323 -11.27 -19.89 -15.03
C THR A 323 -10.71 -18.90 -16.05
N ARG A 324 -10.79 -17.61 -15.72
CA ARG A 324 -10.14 -16.53 -16.47
C ARG A 324 -9.51 -15.51 -15.54
N ALA A 325 -8.41 -14.92 -16.01
CA ALA A 325 -7.84 -13.73 -15.40
C ALA A 325 -8.23 -12.50 -16.23
N VAL A 326 -8.65 -11.43 -15.56
CA VAL A 326 -8.81 -10.11 -16.18
C VAL A 326 -7.63 -9.25 -15.76
N LEU A 327 -6.88 -8.75 -16.72
CA LEU A 327 -5.66 -7.99 -16.53
C LEU A 327 -5.88 -6.54 -16.93
N TYR A 328 -5.38 -5.60 -16.14
CA TYR A 328 -5.35 -4.17 -16.47
C TYR A 328 -3.91 -3.75 -16.75
N ARG A 329 -3.67 -3.08 -17.88
CA ARG A 329 -2.37 -2.53 -18.26
C ARG A 329 -2.40 -1.02 -18.22
N CYS A 330 -1.33 -0.43 -17.70
CA CYS A 330 -1.03 0.98 -17.86
C CYS A 330 0.43 1.10 -18.32
N ASP A 331 0.66 1.87 -19.38
CA ASP A 331 1.95 2.01 -20.04
C ASP A 331 2.59 0.67 -20.41
N ASN A 332 3.76 0.38 -19.86
CA ASN A 332 4.49 -0.87 -20.05
C ASN A 332 4.31 -1.85 -18.89
N ARG A 333 3.30 -1.69 -18.03
CA ARG A 333 3.07 -2.54 -16.85
C ARG A 333 1.66 -3.11 -16.78
N ILE A 334 1.56 -4.30 -16.22
CA ILE A 334 0.30 -4.91 -15.81
C ILE A 334 0.10 -4.55 -14.33
N VAL A 335 -0.97 -3.81 -14.07
CA VAL A 335 -1.23 -3.08 -12.82
C VAL A 335 -2.58 -3.42 -12.21
N GLY A 336 -3.26 -4.43 -12.73
CA GLY A 336 -4.49 -4.95 -12.16
C GLY A 336 -4.68 -6.40 -12.54
N TYR A 337 -5.26 -7.16 -11.62
CA TYR A 337 -5.53 -8.57 -11.76
C TYR A 337 -6.83 -8.92 -11.06
N LEU A 338 -7.68 -9.68 -11.73
CA LEU A 338 -8.91 -10.22 -11.20
C LEU A 338 -9.02 -11.68 -11.67
N ALA A 339 -9.18 -12.62 -10.73
CA ALA A 339 -9.49 -14.00 -11.02
C ALA A 339 -11.01 -14.19 -10.98
N VAL A 340 -11.55 -14.80 -12.03
CA VAL A 340 -12.96 -15.17 -12.13
C VAL A 340 -13.06 -16.63 -12.54
N HIS A 341 -13.93 -17.38 -11.88
CA HIS A 341 -14.28 -18.76 -12.21
C HIS A 341 -15.78 -18.92 -12.01
N ASP A 342 -16.37 -19.88 -12.70
CA ASP A 342 -17.79 -20.18 -12.61
C ASP A 342 -18.01 -21.22 -11.50
N GLU A 343 -18.80 -20.87 -10.50
CA GLU A 343 -19.10 -21.72 -9.33
C GLU A 343 -20.59 -21.65 -9.01
N PRO A 344 -21.19 -22.72 -8.44
CA PRO A 344 -22.54 -22.63 -7.91
C PRO A 344 -22.63 -21.57 -6.82
N SER A 345 -23.69 -20.76 -6.89
CA SER A 345 -24.00 -19.72 -5.92
C SER A 345 -25.48 -19.80 -5.56
N ALA A 346 -25.76 -19.84 -4.26
CA ALA A 346 -27.11 -20.00 -3.74
C ALA A 346 -27.49 -18.93 -2.70
N ALA A 347 -26.58 -17.98 -2.42
CA ALA A 347 -26.79 -17.00 -1.35
C ALA A 347 -26.53 -15.56 -1.80
N GLN A 348 -27.31 -14.63 -1.26
CA GLN A 348 -27.02 -13.20 -1.31
C GLN A 348 -26.63 -12.68 0.08
N LEU A 349 -25.48 -12.00 0.17
CA LEU A 349 -25.09 -11.26 1.35
C LEU A 349 -25.68 -9.85 1.31
N ASN A 350 -26.47 -9.49 2.31
CA ASN A 350 -26.89 -8.12 2.57
C ASN A 350 -25.85 -7.40 3.45
N PHE A 351 -25.28 -6.31 2.94
CA PHE A 351 -24.27 -5.56 3.68
C PHE A 351 -24.81 -4.72 4.83
N ALA A 352 -26.12 -4.43 4.86
CA ALA A 352 -26.73 -3.61 5.90
C ALA A 352 -26.81 -4.31 7.25
N ASP A 353 -27.17 -5.60 7.25
CA ASP A 353 -27.37 -6.43 8.44
C ASP A 353 -26.40 -7.63 8.51
N GLY A 354 -25.65 -7.89 7.44
CA GLY A 354 -24.75 -9.04 7.33
C GLY A 354 -25.49 -10.37 7.10
N HIS A 355 -26.79 -10.35 6.82
CA HIS A 355 -27.59 -11.55 6.63
C HIS A 355 -27.30 -12.21 5.28
N LEU A 356 -27.22 -13.54 5.28
CA LEU A 356 -27.12 -14.37 4.09
C LEU A 356 -28.50 -14.92 3.75
N ASP A 357 -29.10 -14.44 2.66
CA ASP A 357 -30.35 -14.97 2.12
C ASP A 357 -30.04 -16.18 1.23
N THR A 358 -30.42 -17.38 1.68
CA THR A 358 -30.19 -18.66 0.99
C THR A 358 -31.46 -19.20 0.31
N THR A 359 -32.51 -18.38 0.15
CA THR A 359 -33.79 -18.84 -0.42
C THR A 359 -33.75 -18.96 -1.94
N THR A 360 -32.69 -18.47 -2.57
CA THR A 360 -32.51 -18.48 -4.02
C THR A 360 -32.02 -19.84 -4.53
N ALA A 361 -32.55 -20.27 -5.68
CA ALA A 361 -32.09 -21.47 -6.36
C ALA A 361 -30.60 -21.36 -6.72
N GLU A 362 -29.89 -22.46 -6.53
CA GLU A 362 -28.49 -22.62 -6.91
C GLU A 362 -28.33 -22.38 -8.42
N ASN A 363 -27.46 -21.45 -8.77
CA ASN A 363 -27.10 -21.15 -10.15
C ASN A 363 -25.59 -21.04 -10.28
N ILE A 364 -25.05 -21.55 -11.38
CA ILE A 364 -23.64 -21.32 -11.73
C ILE A 364 -23.49 -19.85 -12.11
N ARG A 365 -22.61 -19.12 -11.40
CA ARG A 365 -22.32 -17.71 -11.66
C ARG A 365 -20.83 -17.50 -11.85
N PRO A 366 -20.44 -16.51 -12.68
CA PRO A 366 -19.14 -15.88 -12.60
C PRO A 366 -18.84 -15.37 -11.20
N THR A 367 -17.86 -15.98 -10.54
CA THR A 367 -17.47 -15.69 -9.16
C THR A 367 -16.12 -14.96 -9.15
N VAL A 368 -16.10 -13.78 -8.54
CA VAL A 368 -14.89 -13.03 -8.22
C VAL A 368 -14.15 -13.74 -7.09
N GLY A 369 -13.12 -14.50 -7.46
CA GLY A 369 -12.29 -15.23 -6.50
C GLY A 369 -11.25 -14.36 -5.82
N LEU A 370 -10.57 -13.50 -6.59
CA LEU A 370 -9.51 -12.65 -6.07
C LEU A 370 -9.36 -11.38 -6.92
N VAL A 371 -9.24 -10.23 -6.28
CA VAL A 371 -8.91 -8.95 -6.95
C VAL A 371 -7.63 -8.39 -6.35
N PHE A 372 -6.68 -8.02 -7.19
CA PHE A 372 -5.43 -7.40 -6.78
C PHE A 372 -5.07 -6.22 -7.66
N VAL A 373 -4.69 -5.14 -6.99
CA VAL A 373 -4.12 -3.95 -7.61
C VAL A 373 -2.84 -3.63 -6.82
N PRO A 374 -1.67 -3.48 -7.48
CA PRO A 374 -0.43 -3.11 -6.84
C PRO A 374 -0.58 -1.81 -6.05
N LEU A 375 0.20 -1.66 -4.98
CA LEU A 375 0.04 -0.56 -4.01
C LEU A 375 -0.13 0.82 -4.66
N HIS A 376 0.68 1.15 -5.69
CA HIS A 376 0.64 2.45 -6.39
C HIS A 376 -0.57 2.72 -7.24
N TRP A 377 -1.23 1.65 -7.65
CA TRP A 377 -2.31 1.68 -8.62
C TRP A 377 -3.67 1.52 -7.94
N ARG A 378 -3.67 1.21 -6.64
CA ARG A 378 -4.90 1.12 -5.84
C ARG A 378 -5.65 2.44 -5.90
N ARG A 379 -6.99 2.34 -5.77
CA ARG A 379 -7.93 3.47 -5.72
C ARG A 379 -8.10 4.28 -7.00
N ARG A 380 -7.37 4.00 -8.08
CA ARG A 380 -7.56 4.62 -9.41
C ARG A 380 -8.73 4.04 -10.22
N GLY A 381 -9.76 3.51 -9.56
CA GLY A 381 -10.88 2.81 -10.23
C GLY A 381 -10.53 1.50 -10.94
N ILE A 382 -9.27 1.06 -10.96
CA ILE A 382 -8.81 -0.14 -11.69
C ILE A 382 -9.58 -1.40 -11.26
N ALA A 383 -9.75 -1.63 -9.95
CA ALA A 383 -10.49 -2.79 -9.45
C ALA A 383 -11.95 -2.80 -9.93
N THR A 384 -12.61 -1.65 -9.92
CA THR A 384 -13.98 -1.49 -10.44
C THR A 384 -14.04 -1.73 -11.94
N ALA A 385 -13.05 -1.23 -12.70
CA ALA A 385 -12.96 -1.44 -14.14
C ALA A 385 -12.76 -2.93 -14.49
N LEU A 386 -11.92 -3.64 -13.72
CA LEU A 386 -11.74 -5.08 -13.86
C LEU A 386 -13.05 -5.86 -13.61
N VAL A 387 -13.78 -5.52 -12.55
CA VAL A 387 -15.07 -6.16 -12.23
C VAL A 387 -16.10 -5.91 -13.33
N ARG A 388 -16.18 -4.68 -13.86
CA ARG A 388 -17.06 -4.38 -15.00
C ARG A 388 -16.68 -5.18 -16.24
N ALA A 389 -15.40 -5.22 -16.59
CA ALA A 389 -14.93 -6.00 -17.74
C ALA A 389 -15.19 -7.51 -17.58
N ALA A 390 -15.10 -8.05 -16.35
CA ALA A 390 -15.48 -9.43 -16.07
C ALA A 390 -16.99 -9.67 -16.29
N ALA A 391 -17.84 -8.75 -15.82
CA ALA A 391 -19.29 -8.82 -16.02
C ALA A 391 -19.66 -8.72 -17.50
N ASP A 392 -19.06 -7.76 -18.22
CA ASP A 392 -19.25 -7.57 -19.65
C ASP A 392 -18.83 -8.82 -20.43
N HIS A 393 -17.68 -9.41 -20.08
CA HIS A 393 -17.22 -10.66 -20.70
C HIS A 393 -18.16 -11.84 -20.43
N ALA A 394 -18.80 -11.87 -19.25
CA ALA A 394 -19.78 -12.89 -18.89
C ALA A 394 -21.22 -12.55 -19.35
N ALA A 395 -21.41 -11.43 -20.05
CA ALA A 395 -22.71 -10.93 -20.50
C ALA A 395 -23.74 -10.77 -19.35
N CYS A 396 -23.29 -10.32 -18.18
CA CYS A 396 -24.14 -10.07 -17.01
C CYS A 396 -23.89 -8.66 -16.44
N ALA A 397 -24.78 -8.19 -15.56
CA ALA A 397 -24.53 -6.95 -14.84
C ALA A 397 -23.45 -7.16 -13.75
N PRO A 398 -22.66 -6.13 -13.37
CA PRO A 398 -21.67 -6.26 -12.30
C PRO A 398 -22.23 -6.75 -10.95
N ALA A 399 -23.48 -6.42 -10.64
CA ALA A 399 -24.18 -6.87 -9.43
C ALA A 399 -24.61 -8.35 -9.47
N GLU A 400 -24.56 -8.99 -10.65
CA GLU A 400 -24.90 -10.40 -10.84
C GLU A 400 -23.69 -11.33 -10.68
N LEU A 401 -22.48 -10.78 -10.61
CA LEU A 401 -21.28 -11.52 -10.23
C LEU A 401 -21.39 -12.00 -8.78
N ALA A 402 -20.99 -13.25 -8.55
CA ALA A 402 -20.78 -13.79 -7.22
C ALA A 402 -19.39 -13.41 -6.68
N TRP A 403 -19.20 -13.56 -5.37
CA TRP A 403 -17.95 -13.24 -4.68
C TRP A 403 -17.56 -14.36 -3.74
N SER A 404 -16.32 -14.83 -3.82
CA SER A 404 -15.81 -15.83 -2.88
C SER A 404 -15.58 -15.19 -1.50
N LEU A 405 -16.00 -15.89 -0.45
CA LEU A 405 -15.75 -15.51 0.94
C LEU A 405 -14.48 -16.18 1.50
N PRO A 406 -13.85 -15.63 2.55
CA PRO A 406 -14.18 -14.37 3.24
C PRO A 406 -13.64 -13.12 2.53
N PHE A 407 -14.34 -11.99 2.70
CA PHE A 407 -13.86 -10.69 2.21
C PHE A 407 -12.68 -10.16 3.04
N SER A 408 -11.67 -9.61 2.37
CA SER A 408 -10.79 -8.60 2.97
C SER A 408 -11.55 -7.28 3.15
N ASN A 409 -11.06 -6.36 3.99
CA ASN A 409 -11.66 -5.03 4.15
C ASN A 409 -11.79 -4.29 2.80
N HIS A 410 -10.76 -4.40 1.95
CA HIS A 410 -10.75 -3.81 0.62
C HIS A 410 -11.73 -4.50 -0.34
N GLY A 411 -11.79 -5.83 -0.31
CA GLY A 411 -12.74 -6.61 -1.11
C GLY A 411 -14.19 -6.31 -0.75
N ARG A 412 -14.49 -6.20 0.56
CA ARG A 412 -15.81 -5.80 1.05
C ARG A 412 -16.21 -4.42 0.54
N ALA A 413 -15.32 -3.42 0.65
CA ALA A 413 -15.60 -2.08 0.16
C ALA A 413 -15.84 -2.04 -1.37
N LEU A 414 -15.07 -2.82 -2.12
CA LEU A 414 -15.27 -2.96 -3.57
C LEU A 414 -16.62 -3.63 -3.89
N ALA A 415 -16.96 -4.73 -3.24
CA ALA A 415 -18.23 -5.43 -3.43
C ALA A 415 -19.43 -4.53 -3.06
N GLN A 416 -19.34 -3.76 -1.98
CA GLN A 416 -20.33 -2.74 -1.61
C GLN A 416 -20.49 -1.65 -2.68
N THR A 417 -19.39 -1.22 -3.28
CA THR A 417 -19.42 -0.22 -4.37
C THR A 417 -20.14 -0.77 -5.61
N VAL A 418 -19.97 -2.06 -5.90
CA VAL A 418 -20.66 -2.75 -7.00
C VAL A 418 -22.13 -2.98 -6.70
N ALA A 419 -22.48 -3.16 -5.42
CA ALA A 419 -23.83 -3.37 -4.92
C ALA A 419 -24.70 -2.10 -4.86
N ALA A 420 -24.21 -0.93 -5.28
CA ALA A 420 -24.69 0.41 -4.91
C ALA A 420 -26.19 0.73 -5.12
N GLY A 421 -26.96 -0.14 -5.79
CA GLY A 421 -28.43 -0.04 -5.84
C GLY A 421 -29.19 -1.01 -4.93
N SER A 422 -28.66 -2.22 -4.67
CA SER A 422 -29.34 -3.28 -3.93
C SER A 422 -28.87 -3.42 -2.48
N GLY A 423 -27.64 -2.96 -2.16
CA GLY A 423 -26.97 -3.27 -0.90
C GLY A 423 -26.64 -4.75 -0.72
N ARG A 424 -26.81 -5.56 -1.76
CA ARG A 424 -26.65 -7.03 -1.75
C ARG A 424 -25.71 -7.49 -2.86
N VAL A 425 -24.97 -8.55 -2.60
CA VAL A 425 -24.15 -9.26 -3.60
C VAL A 425 -24.36 -10.76 -3.49
N TRP A 426 -24.22 -11.46 -4.62
CA TRP A 426 -24.12 -12.92 -4.60
C TRP A 426 -22.81 -13.36 -3.96
N VAL A 427 -22.85 -14.44 -3.19
CA VAL A 427 -21.67 -15.08 -2.62
C VAL A 427 -21.64 -16.56 -2.97
N ALA A 428 -20.43 -17.07 -3.18
CA ALA A 428 -20.13 -18.48 -3.37
C ALA A 428 -19.45 -19.03 -2.10
#